data_AF-A0A7V4AZL4-F1
#
_entry.id   AF-A0A7V4AZL4-F1
#
_cell.length_a   1.000
_cell.length_b   1.000
_cell.length_c   1.000
_cell.angle_alpha   90.00
_cell.angle_beta   90.00
_cell.angle_gamma   90.00
#
_symmetry.space_group_name_H-M   'P 1'
#
loop_
_entity.id
_entity.type
_entity.pdbx_description
1 polymer ?
#
loop_
_entity_poly.entity_id
_entity_poly.type
_entity_poly.pdbx_seq_one_letter_code
_entity_poly.pdbx_strand_id
1 'polypeptide(L)' 'MIIAADNINPMNPAVADAVARDCADAVRDIAARCAAAGAAWIDINPGYLSASRRGRMATLVRAVRQGAPGARIILDSPYP' A
#
# COMPACT_ATOMS: atom_id res chain seq x y z
N MET A 1 -5.32 21.67 3.86
CA MET A 1 -5.87 20.33 4.19
C MET A 1 -4.98 19.29 3.53
N ILE A 2 -4.55 18.26 4.26
CA ILE A 2 -3.80 17.12 3.70
C ILE A 2 -4.80 15.98 3.48
N ILE A 3 -4.77 15.36 2.30
CA ILE A 3 -5.58 14.18 1.99
C ILE A 3 -4.66 12.96 2.01
N ALA A 4 -4.99 11.99 2.87
CA ALA A 4 -4.35 10.68 2.94
C ALA A 4 -5.34 9.61 2.44
N ALA A 5 -4.93 8.84 1.44
CA ALA A 5 -5.72 7.71 0.95
C ALA A 5 -5.42 6.46 1.76
N ASP A 6 -6.45 5.75 2.20
CA ASP A 6 -6.40 4.54 3.03
C ASP A 6 -6.76 3.26 2.25
N ASN A 7 -6.84 3.35 0.92
CA ASN A 7 -7.31 2.26 0.06
C ASN A 7 -6.39 1.02 0.04
N ILE A 8 -5.15 1.12 0.52
CA ILE A 8 -4.14 0.05 0.49
C ILE A 8 -4.08 -0.63 1.86
N ASN A 9 -5.11 -1.42 2.17
CA ASN A 9 -5.24 -2.14 3.43
C ASN A 9 -5.85 -3.55 3.20
N PRO A 10 -5.81 -4.46 4.19
CA PRO A 10 -6.25 -5.85 4.03
C PRO A 10 -7.75 -6.03 3.79
N MET A 11 -8.57 -5.02 4.10
CA MET A 11 -10.01 -5.05 3.83
C MET A 11 -10.33 -4.77 2.37
N ASN A 12 -9.36 -4.26 1.60
CA ASN A 12 -9.46 -4.18 0.15
C ASN A 12 -9.09 -5.55 -0.46
N PRO A 13 -10.04 -6.28 -1.09
CA PRO A 13 -9.79 -7.63 -1.59
C PRO A 13 -8.64 -7.69 -2.61
N ALA A 14 -8.49 -6.66 -3.44
CA ALA A 14 -7.42 -6.60 -4.42
C ALA A 14 -6.03 -6.47 -3.76
N VAL A 15 -5.96 -5.79 -2.62
CA VAL A 15 -4.73 -5.65 -1.83
C VAL A 15 -4.44 -6.94 -1.08
N ALA A 16 -5.46 -7.56 -0.49
CA ALA A 16 -5.33 -8.85 0.18
C ALA A 16 -4.79 -9.93 -0.78
N ASP A 17 -5.34 -10.01 -1.99
CA ASP A 17 -4.90 -10.94 -3.02
C ASP A 17 -3.48 -10.64 -3.52
N ALA A 18 -3.17 -9.36 -3.77
CA ALA A 18 -1.85 -8.89 -4.15
C ALA A 18 -0.78 -9.32 -3.12
N VAL A 19 -1.07 -9.09 -1.84
CA VAL A 19 -0.19 -9.45 -0.72
C VAL A 19 -0.09 -10.96 -0.51
N ALA A 20 -1.17 -11.71 -0.76
CA ALA A 20 -1.17 -13.17 -0.68
C ALA A 20 -0.34 -13.82 -1.78
N ARG A 21 -0.33 -13.22 -2.99
CA ARG A 21 0.37 -13.72 -4.18
C ARG A 21 1.75 -13.08 -4.41
N ASP A 22 2.19 -12.19 -3.51
CA ASP A 22 3.38 -11.35 -3.67
C ASP A 22 3.44 -10.61 -5.03
N CYS A 23 2.26 -10.20 -5.52
CA CYS A 23 2.09 -9.52 -6.79
C CYS A 23 1.68 -8.07 -6.56
N ALA A 24 2.49 -7.13 -7.04
CA ALA A 24 2.37 -5.70 -6.73
C ALA A 24 1.42 -4.91 -7.65
N ASP A 25 0.92 -5.50 -8.74
CA ASP A 25 0.26 -4.76 -9.82
C ASP A 25 -1.01 -4.04 -9.36
N ALA A 26 -1.90 -4.73 -8.63
CA ALA A 26 -3.13 -4.10 -8.13
C ALA A 26 -2.84 -2.95 -7.16
N VAL A 27 -1.82 -3.08 -6.32
CA VAL A 27 -1.41 -2.04 -5.36
C VAL A 27 -0.84 -0.83 -6.08
N ARG A 28 -0.03 -1.04 -7.12
CA ARG A 28 0.49 0.04 -7.97
C ARG A 28 -0.65 0.83 -8.62
N ASP A 29 -1.62 0.13 -9.19
CA ASP A 29 -2.72 0.76 -9.92
C ASP A 29 -3.66 1.51 -8.96
N ILE A 30 -3.90 0.98 -7.76
CA ILE A 30 -4.63 1.69 -6.69
C ILE A 30 -3.87 2.96 -6.29
N ALA A 31 -2.55 2.88 -6.06
CA ALA A 31 -1.74 4.03 -5.69
C ALA A 31 -1.79 5.16 -6.73
N ALA A 32 -1.69 4.79 -8.03
CA ALA A 32 -1.80 5.74 -9.12
C ALA A 32 -3.17 6.45 -9.14
N ARG A 33 -4.26 5.70 -8.91
CA ARG A 33 -5.62 6.26 -8.83
C ARG A 33 -5.81 7.17 -7.63
N CYS A 34 -5.27 6.82 -6.46
CA CYS A 34 -5.30 7.67 -5.27
C CYS A 34 -4.56 9.00 -5.51
N ALA A 35 -3.37 8.94 -6.11
CA ALA A 35 -2.60 10.13 -6.46
C ALA A 35 -3.34 11.02 -7.48
N ALA A 36 -3.93 10.41 -8.53
CA ALA A 36 -4.73 11.12 -9.51
C ALA A 36 -5.99 11.77 -8.92
N ALA A 37 -6.53 11.20 -7.83
CA ALA A 37 -7.64 11.77 -7.07
C ALA A 37 -7.21 12.89 -6.08
N GLY A 38 -5.92 13.25 -6.04
CA GLY A 38 -5.39 14.33 -5.22
C GLY A 38 -4.84 13.92 -3.85
N ALA A 39 -4.70 12.62 -3.57
CA ALA A 39 -4.05 12.17 -2.35
C ALA A 39 -2.55 12.49 -2.37
N ALA A 40 -2.09 13.30 -1.41
CA ALA A 40 -0.68 13.63 -1.24
C ALA A 40 0.06 12.60 -0.38
N TRP A 41 -0.70 11.85 0.44
CA TRP A 41 -0.22 10.78 1.28
C TRP A 41 -0.98 9.50 0.97
N ILE A 42 -0.30 8.37 1.02
CA ILE A 42 -0.87 7.04 0.81
C ILE A 42 -0.54 6.22 2.05
N ASP A 43 -1.58 5.80 2.75
CA ASP A 43 -1.49 4.87 3.86
C ASP A 43 -1.40 3.44 3.33
N ILE A 44 -0.46 2.67 3.90
CA ILE A 44 -0.27 1.27 3.58
C ILE A 44 -0.31 0.40 4.82
N ASN A 45 -1.19 -0.60 4.79
CA ASN A 45 -1.31 -1.59 5.85
C ASN A 45 -1.26 -3.00 5.23
N PRO A 46 -0.21 -3.81 5.52
CA PRO A 46 -0.08 -5.17 4.99
C PRO A 46 -0.92 -6.19 5.75
N GLY A 47 -1.62 -5.77 6.81
CA GLY A 47 -2.32 -6.62 7.75
C GLY A 47 -1.37 -7.39 8.64
N TYR A 48 -1.82 -8.54 9.13
CA TYR A 48 -1.00 -9.38 9.99
C TYR A 48 0.26 -9.88 9.26
N LEU A 49 1.42 -9.45 9.76
CA LEU A 49 2.76 -9.87 9.31
C LEU A 49 3.29 -10.96 10.25
N SER A 50 3.06 -12.24 9.92
CA SER A 50 3.83 -13.31 10.58
C SER A 50 5.33 -13.12 10.30
N ALA A 51 6.21 -13.70 11.12
CA ALA A 51 7.67 -13.58 10.93
C ALA A 51 8.16 -14.00 9.53
N SER A 52 7.49 -14.98 8.92
CA SER A 52 7.72 -15.45 7.54
C SER A 52 7.25 -14.48 6.45
N ARG A 53 6.57 -13.38 6.81
CA ARG A 53 5.85 -12.48 5.92
C ARG A 53 6.30 -11.02 6.02
N ARG A 54 7.41 -10.72 6.70
CA ARG A 54 7.99 -9.37 6.83
C ARG A 54 8.24 -8.66 5.50
N GLY A 55 8.47 -9.41 4.41
CA GLY A 55 8.67 -8.85 3.07
C GLY A 55 7.45 -8.12 2.48
N ARG A 56 6.23 -8.35 3.00
CA ARG A 56 4.99 -7.77 2.45
C ARG A 56 4.95 -6.25 2.52
N MET A 57 5.45 -5.66 3.61
CA MET A 57 5.54 -4.20 3.72
C MET A 57 6.45 -3.63 2.62
N ALA A 58 7.60 -4.26 2.37
CA ALA A 58 8.49 -3.85 1.29
C ALA A 58 7.83 -3.97 -0.09
N THR A 59 7.04 -5.01 -0.33
CA THR A 59 6.24 -5.17 -1.55
C THR A 59 5.24 -4.02 -1.73
N LEU A 60 4.51 -3.63 -0.68
CA LEU A 60 3.58 -2.50 -0.72
C LEU A 60 4.30 -1.17 -0.98
N VAL A 61 5.40 -0.90 -0.26
CA VAL A 61 6.21 0.31 -0.45
C VAL A 61 6.68 0.44 -1.89
N ARG A 62 7.24 -0.64 -2.46
CA ARG A 62 7.72 -0.66 -3.84
C ARG A 62 6.59 -0.39 -4.83
N ALA A 63 5.43 -1.04 -4.65
CA ALA A 63 4.26 -0.85 -5.50
C ALA A 63 3.76 0.59 -5.48
N VAL A 64 3.65 1.19 -4.29
CA VAL A 64 3.23 2.59 -4.14
C VAL A 64 4.22 3.56 -4.76
N ARG A 65 5.53 3.35 -4.56
CA ARG A 65 6.56 4.21 -5.19
C ARG A 65 6.53 4.15 -6.71
N GLN A 66 6.16 3.01 -7.29
CA GLN A 66 6.00 2.88 -8.74
C GLN A 66 4.71 3.55 -9.24
N GLY A 67 3.60 3.40 -8.53
CA GLY A 67 2.30 3.94 -8.96
C GLY A 67 2.12 5.43 -8.67
N ALA A 68 2.74 5.92 -7.60
CA ALA A 68 2.62 7.29 -7.12
C ALA A 68 3.98 7.81 -6.60
N PRO A 69 4.97 8.05 -7.50
CA PRO A 69 6.33 8.39 -7.10
C PRO A 69 6.44 9.67 -6.26
N GLY A 70 5.51 10.62 -6.44
CA GLY A 70 5.45 11.88 -5.69
C GLY A 70 4.71 11.81 -4.35
N ALA A 71 4.02 10.72 -4.04
CA ALA A 71 3.27 10.59 -2.80
C ALA A 71 4.18 10.28 -1.60
N ARG A 72 3.79 10.80 -0.43
CA ARG A 72 4.36 10.35 0.85
C ARG A 72 3.66 9.07 1.29
N ILE A 73 4.37 8.21 2.01
CA ILE A 73 3.85 6.91 2.47
C ILE A 73 3.70 6.95 3.99
N ILE A 74 2.54 6.52 4.49
CA ILE A 74 2.31 6.24 5.91
C ILE A 74 2.45 4.73 6.08
N LEU A 75 3.34 4.32 7.00
CA LEU A 75 3.53 2.91 7.33
C LEU A 75 2.60 2.56 8.49
N ASP A 76 1.44 1.97 8.18
CA ASP A 76 0.51 1.49 9.20
C ASP A 76 0.79 0.00 9.50
N SER A 77 1.52 -0.23 10.59
CA SER A 77 1.94 -1.55 11.02
C SER A 77 2.08 -1.57 12.54
N PRO A 78 1.61 -2.63 13.23
CA PRO A 78 1.87 -2.82 14.64
C PRO A 78 3.30 -3.31 14.93
N TYR A 79 4.09 -3.56 13.87
CA TYR A 79 5.49 -4.00 13.95
C TYR A 79 6.44 -2.85 13.56
N PRO A 80 7.47 -2.56 14.39
CA PRO A 80 8.46 -1.51 14.14
C PRO A 80 9.49 -1.89 13.06
#